data_AF-A0A6J4MMV0-F1
#
_entry.id   AF-A0A6J4MMV0-F1
#
_cell.length_a   1.000
_cell.length_b   1.000
_cell.length_c   1.000
_cell.angle_alpha   90.00
_cell.angle_beta   90.00
_cell.angle_gamma   90.00
#
_symmetry.space_group_name_H-M   'P 1'
#
loop_
_entity.id
_entity.type
_entity.pdbx_description
1 polymer ?
#
loop_
_entity_poly.entity_id
_entity_poly.type
_entity_poly.pdbx_seq_one_letter_code
_entity_poly.pdbx_strand_id
1 'polypeptide(L)' 'MFSQFISPIWGAGIGAVWISGRILFAWGYYQAAEKRAAGFGISTLATLALLGGSLTGIIMSLLKI' A
#
# COMPACT_ATOMS: atom_id res chain seq x y z
N MET A 1 2.25 5.76 -10.48
CA MET A 1 3.39 6.53 -9.96
C MET A 1 4.47 5.61 -9.42
N PHE A 2 4.30 4.93 -8.28
CA PHE A 2 5.32 4.01 -7.74
C PHE A 2 5.91 3.06 -8.79
N SER A 3 5.07 2.35 -9.55
CA SER A 3 5.54 1.40 -10.57
C SER A 3 6.36 2.03 -11.69
N GLN A 4 6.11 3.30 -12.01
CA GLN A 4 6.81 4.03 -13.06
C GLN A 4 8.15 4.59 -12.58
N PHE A 5 8.18 5.10 -11.34
CA PHE A 5 9.35 5.79 -10.79
C PHE A 5 10.26 4.90 -9.93
N ILE A 6 9.79 3.74 -9.46
CA ILE A 6 10.55 2.82 -8.60
C ILE A 6 10.62 1.42 -9.22
N SER A 7 9.51 0.69 -9.26
CA SER A 7 9.50 -0.68 -9.81
C SER A 7 8.09 -1.25 -9.99
N PRO A 8 7.74 -1.80 -11.17
CA PRO A 8 6.47 -2.48 -11.38
C PRO A 8 6.27 -3.73 -10.51
N ILE A 9 7.33 -4.52 -10.29
CA ILE A 9 7.27 -5.77 -9.51
C ILE A 9 6.97 -5.47 -8.04
N TRP A 10 7.70 -4.51 -7.45
CA TRP A 10 7.44 -4.09 -6.07
C TRP A 10 6.09 -3.40 -5.93
N GLY A 11 5.69 -2.58 -6.91
CA GLY A 11 4.36 -1.96 -6.93
C GLY A 11 3.24 -2.99 -6.92
N ALA A 12 3.36 -4.05 -7.73
CA ALA A 12 2.42 -5.16 -7.74
C ALA A 12 2.44 -5.96 -6.43
N GLY A 13 3.62 -6.25 -5.89
CA GLY A 13 3.78 -6.98 -4.62
C GLY A 13 3.14 -6.26 -3.43
N ILE A 14 3.43 -4.97 -3.26
CA ILE A 14 2.83 -4.16 -2.19
C ILE A 14 1.32 -3.98 -2.44
N GLY A 15 0.90 -3.84 -3.70
CA GLY A 15 -0.52 -3.83 -4.08
C GLY A 15 -1.25 -5.12 -3.69
N ALA A 16 -0.63 -6.29 -3.85
CA ALA A 16 -1.19 -7.56 -3.41
C ALA A 16 -1.34 -7.62 -1.88
N VAL A 17 -0.37 -7.10 -1.12
CA VAL A 17 -0.47 -6.97 0.34
C VAL A 17 -1.64 -6.07 0.74
N TRP A 18 -1.84 -4.96 0.03
CA TRP A 18 -2.99 -4.07 0.25
C TRP A 18 -4.32 -4.79 0.04
N ILE A 19 -4.46 -5.57 -1.04
CA ILE A 19 -5.67 -6.37 -1.33
C ILE A 19 -5.96 -7.35 -0.18
N SER A 20 -4.94 -8.07 0.31
CA SER A 20 -5.08 -8.95 1.47
C SER A 20 -5.54 -8.19 2.72
N GLY A 21 -5.01 -6.99 2.96
CA GLY A 21 -5.48 -6.10 4.02
C GLY A 21 -6.97 -5.74 3.90
N ARG A 22 -7.46 -5.49 2.68
CA ARG A 22 -8.88 -5.20 2.43
C ARG A 22 -9.79 -6.40 2.66
N ILE A 23 -9.34 -7.59 2.29
CA ILE A 23 -10.06 -8.84 2.56
C ILE A 23 -10.17 -9.05 4.07
N LEU A 24 -9.06 -8.91 4.81
CA LEU A 24 -9.05 -9.01 6.27
C LEU A 24 -9.90 -7.94 6.95
N PHE A 25 -9.91 -6.71 6.42
CA PHE A 25 -10.76 -5.64 6.93
C PHE A 25 -12.24 -6.02 6.83
N ALA A 26 -12.68 -6.45 5.64
CA ALA A 26 -14.08 -6.81 5.41
C ALA A 26 -14.49 -8.01 6.26
N TRP A 27 -13.69 -9.07 6.25
CA TRP A 27 -13.92 -10.27 7.04
C TRP A 27 -13.99 -9.97 8.54
N GLY A 28 -13.05 -9.17 9.06
CA GLY A 28 -13.05 -8.73 10.45
C GLY A 28 -14.31 -7.94 10.77
N TYR A 29 -14.69 -7.00 9.91
CA TYR A 29 -15.85 -6.14 10.12
C TYR A 29 -17.17 -6.93 10.14
N TYR A 30 -17.31 -7.97 9.33
CA TYR A 30 -18.48 -8.85 9.37
C TYR A 30 -18.64 -9.59 10.70
N GLN A 31 -17.54 -9.86 11.41
CA GLN A 31 -17.60 -10.48 12.73
C GLN A 31 -17.88 -9.46 13.84
N ALA A 32 -17.16 -8.33 13.83
CA ALA A 32 -17.33 -7.25 14.79
C ALA A 32 -16.68 -5.96 14.27
N ALA A 33 -17.27 -4.82 14.62
CA ALA A 33 -16.77 -3.52 14.15
C ALA A 33 -15.29 -3.26 14.51
N GLU A 34 -14.85 -3.75 15.68
CA GLU A 34 -13.51 -3.57 16.22
C GLU A 34 -12.44 -4.38 15.46
N LYS A 35 -12.81 -5.54 14.90
CA LYS A 35 -11.86 -6.44 14.22
C LYS A 35 -11.36 -5.92 12.87
N ARG A 36 -11.97 -4.84 12.35
CA ARG A 36 -11.53 -4.19 11.11
C ARG A 36 -10.15 -3.53 11.22
N ALA A 37 -9.71 -3.22 12.45
CA ALA A 37 -8.49 -2.44 12.69
C ALA A 37 -7.23 -3.11 12.11
N ALA A 38 -7.13 -4.44 12.17
CA ALA A 38 -5.99 -5.17 11.62
C ALA A 38 -5.88 -5.01 10.09
N GLY A 39 -6.97 -5.27 9.37
CA GLY A 39 -7.00 -5.09 7.91
C GLY A 39 -6.84 -3.62 7.49
N PHE A 40 -7.36 -2.69 8.30
CA PHE A 40 -7.16 -1.26 8.11
C PHE A 40 -5.68 -0.87 8.25
N GLY A 41 -4.99 -1.38 9.26
CA GLY A 41 -3.56 -1.14 9.49
C GLY A 41 -2.71 -1.64 8.32
N ILE A 42 -2.93 -2.87 7.87
CA ILE A 42 -2.21 -3.46 6.72
C ILE A 42 -2.43 -2.61 5.46
N SER A 43 -3.68 -2.28 5.16
CA SER A 43 -4.02 -1.48 3.99
C SER A 43 -3.39 -0.09 4.06
N THR A 44 -3.43 0.56 5.22
CA THR A 44 -2.86 1.88 5.43
C THR A 44 -1.34 1.87 5.24
N LEU A 45 -0.64 0.92 5.85
CA LEU A 45 0.82 0.79 5.71
C LEU A 45 1.24 0.54 4.27
N ALA A 46 0.52 -0.35 3.55
CA ALA A 46 0.80 -0.60 2.13
C ALA A 46 0.57 0.64 1.28
N THR A 47 -0.51 1.39 1.53
CA THR A 47 -0.76 2.68 0.85
C THR A 47 0.35 3.68 1.14
N LEU A 48 0.76 3.84 2.41
CA LEU A 48 1.82 4.78 2.79
C LEU A 48 3.17 4.41 2.16
N ALA A 49 3.49 3.11 2.07
CA ALA A 49 4.69 2.64 1.39
C ALA A 49 4.68 2.97 -0.11
N LEU A 50 3.55 2.73 -0.79
CA LEU A 50 3.39 3.06 -2.21
C LEU A 50 3.43 4.57 -2.46
N LEU A 51 2.80 5.36 -1.58
CA LEU A 51 2.71 6.81 -1.72
C LEU A 51 4.05 7.46 -1.41
N GLY A 52 4.70 7.08 -0.31
CA GLY A 52 6.04 7.52 0.06
C GLY A 52 7.07 7.15 -1.00
N GLY A 53 7.09 5.89 -1.46
CA GLY A 53 7.99 5.47 -2.53
C GLY A 53 7.72 6.18 -3.86
N SER A 54 6.45 6.50 -4.17
CA SER A 54 6.13 7.32 -5.34
C SER A 54 6.75 8.71 -5.23
N LEU A 55 6.59 9.38 -4.08
CA LEU A 55 7.16 10.70 -3.85
C LEU A 55 8.68 10.67 -3.97
N THR A 56 9.34 9.70 -3.33
CA THR A 56 10.79 9.57 -3.40
C THR A 56 11.27 9.35 -4.84
N GLY A 57 10.64 8.44 -5.58
CA GLY A 57 11.02 8.17 -6.97
C GLY A 57 10.79 9.37 -7.91
N ILE A 58 9.71 10.12 -7.70
CA ILE A 58 9.45 11.36 -8.43
C ILE A 58 10.53 12.40 -8.11
N ILE A 59 10.87 12.61 -6.83
CA ILE A 59 11.89 13.56 -6.41
C ILE A 59 13.25 13.19 -7.02
N MET A 60 13.67 11.93 -6.94
CA MET A 60 14.93 11.48 -7.57
C MET A 60 14.93 11.75 -9.07
N SER A 61 13.84 11.39 -9.76
CA SER A 61 13.70 11.63 -11.20
C SER A 61 13.73 13.12 -11.58
N LEU A 62 13.17 14.00 -10.76
CA LEU A 62 13.20 15.46 -10.99
C LEU A 62 14.58 16.04 -10.73
N LEU A 63 15.28 15.54 -9.71
CA LEU A 63 16.64 15.97 -9.37
C LEU A 63 17.71 15.35 -10.29
N LYS A 64 17.33 14.41 -11.18
CA LYS A 64 18.24 13.60 -12.00
C LYS A 64 19.30 12.87 -11.18
N ILE A 65 18.92 12.47 -9.96
CA ILE A 65 19.73 11.65 -9.05
C ILE A 65 19.33 10.19 -9.23
#